data_AF-A0A1C5SZZ0-F1
#
_entry.id   AF-A0A1C5SZZ0-F1
#
_cell.length_a   1.000
_cell.length_b   1.000
_cell.length_c   1.000
_cell.angle_alpha   90.00
_cell.angle_beta   90.00
_cell.angle_gamma   90.00
#
_symmetry.space_group_name_H-M   'P 1'
#
loop_
_entity.id
_entity.type
_entity.pdbx_description
1 polymer ?
#
loop_
_entity_poly.entity_id
_entity_poly.type
_entity_poly.pdbx_seq_one_letter_code
_entity_poly.pdbx_strand_id
1 'polypeptide(L)'
;MWSIILTVLAGVLLGYVLRTCDFLKKVNQTISVTICLMLFVLGLSVGYNPLIVKNLGSFGGQALLLSVAGITGSVLLARLVYLWFFKEGGEK
;
A
#
# COMPACT_ATOMS: atom_id res chain seq x y z
N MET A 1 12.33 1.44 -17.90
CA MET A 1 12.33 2.34 -16.71
C MET A 1 11.79 3.72 -17.04
N TRP A 2 12.30 4.41 -18.08
CA TRP A 2 11.79 5.72 -18.51
C TRP A 2 10.26 5.76 -18.72
N SER A 3 9.69 4.73 -19.36
CA SER A 3 8.24 4.66 -19.59
C SER A 3 7.43 4.64 -18.29
N ILE A 4 7.92 3.99 -17.25
CA ILE A 4 7.23 3.92 -15.94
C ILE A 4 7.22 5.32 -15.31
N ILE A 5 8.34 6.02 -15.37
CA ILE A 5 8.47 7.39 -14.88
C ILE A 5 7.50 8.32 -15.63
N LEU A 6 7.45 8.23 -16.96
CA LEU A 6 6.51 9.00 -17.78
C LEU A 6 5.05 8.70 -17.46
N THR A 7 4.69 7.42 -17.23
CA THR A 7 3.31 7.04 -16.87
C THR A 7 2.92 7.61 -15.51
N VAL A 8 3.81 7.59 -14.51
CA VAL A 8 3.56 8.21 -13.19
C VAL A 8 3.37 9.72 -13.33
N LEU A 9 4.25 10.38 -14.09
CA LEU A 9 4.23 11.83 -14.29
C LEU A 9 2.98 12.26 -15.05
N ALA A 10 2.60 11.52 -16.09
CA ALA A 10 1.34 11.71 -16.80
C ALA A 10 0.13 11.51 -15.87
N GLY A 11 0.15 10.50 -14.99
CA GLY A 11 -0.93 10.27 -14.01
C GLY A 11 -1.10 11.44 -13.04
N VAL A 12 0.00 12.05 -12.58
CA VAL A 12 -0.03 13.24 -11.72
C VAL A 12 -0.61 14.45 -12.47
N LEU A 13 -0.18 14.68 -13.72
CA LEU A 13 -0.69 15.77 -14.57
C LEU A 13 -2.19 15.61 -14.83
N LEU A 14 -2.61 14.40 -15.17
CA LEU A 14 -4.00 14.06 -15.46
C LEU A 14 -4.86 14.23 -14.18
N GLY A 15 -4.37 13.76 -13.03
CA GLY A 15 -5.01 13.98 -11.73
C GLY A 15 -5.11 15.46 -11.34
N TYR A 16 -4.13 16.29 -11.69
CA TYR A 16 -4.16 17.74 -11.45
C TYR A 16 -5.22 18.45 -12.31
N VAL A 17 -5.30 18.13 -13.60
CA VAL A 17 -6.29 18.71 -14.53
C VAL A 17 -7.72 18.29 -14.16
N LEU A 18 -7.92 17.04 -13.74
CA LEU A 18 -9.24 16.52 -13.39
C LEU A 18 -9.73 16.96 -12.00
N ARG A 19 -8.87 17.54 -11.14
CA ARG A 19 -9.16 17.92 -9.75
C ARG A 19 -10.42 18.78 -9.56
N THR A 20 -10.82 19.54 -10.58
CA THR A 20 -11.98 20.44 -10.56
C THR A 20 -13.33 19.72 -10.75
N CYS A 21 -13.34 18.45 -11.16
CA CYS A 21 -14.58 17.70 -11.34
C CYS A 21 -15.13 17.17 -9.99
N ASP A 22 -16.30 17.63 -9.56
CA ASP A 22 -17.02 17.13 -8.35
C ASP A 22 -17.28 15.61 -8.38
N PHE A 23 -17.17 14.97 -9.55
CA PHE A 23 -17.20 13.51 -9.71
C PHE A 23 -16.13 12.79 -8.88
N LEU A 24 -15.00 13.45 -8.60
CA LEU A 24 -13.91 12.92 -7.77
C LEU A 24 -14.28 12.77 -6.29
N LYS A 25 -15.33 13.44 -5.78
CA LYS A 25 -15.77 13.23 -4.38
C LYS A 25 -16.28 11.81 -4.14
N LYS A 26 -16.81 11.12 -5.17
CA LYS A 26 -17.24 9.72 -5.08
C LYS A 26 -16.11 8.71 -5.29
N VAL A 27 -14.91 9.17 -5.64
CA VAL A 27 -13.77 8.28 -5.88
C VAL A 27 -13.32 7.56 -4.62
N ASN A 28 -13.52 8.12 -3.42
CA ASN A 28 -13.21 7.41 -2.19
C ASN A 28 -13.99 6.10 -2.05
N GLN A 29 -15.27 6.09 -2.45
CA GLN A 29 -16.09 4.87 -2.45
C GLN A 29 -15.65 3.91 -3.57
N THR A 30 -15.35 4.43 -4.76
CA THR A 30 -14.83 3.62 -5.88
C THR A 30 -13.50 2.95 -5.53
N ILE A 31 -12.57 3.66 -4.88
CA ILE A 31 -11.28 3.12 -4.43
C ILE A 31 -11.49 1.93 -3.50
N SER A 32 -12.36 2.09 -2.50
CA SER A 32 -12.64 1.00 -1.56
C SER A 32 -13.20 -0.24 -2.27
N VAL A 33 -14.09 -0.07 -3.24
CA VAL A 33 -14.65 -1.17 -4.04
C VAL A 33 -13.55 -1.82 -4.90
N THR A 34 -12.68 -1.04 -5.53
CA THR A 34 -11.56 -1.56 -6.33
C THR A 34 -10.56 -2.32 -5.46
N ILE A 35 -10.21 -1.82 -4.27
CA ILE A 35 -9.34 -2.53 -3.32
C ILE A 35 -9.97 -3.86 -2.92
N CYS A 36 -11.25 -3.86 -2.58
CA CYS A 36 -11.98 -5.08 -2.25
C CYS A 36 -11.91 -6.11 -3.40
N LEU A 37 -12.17 -5.67 -4.63
CA LEU A 37 -12.12 -6.52 -5.81
C LEU A 37 -10.70 -7.05 -6.06
N MET A 38 -9.67 -6.20 -5.92
CA MET A 38 -8.27 -6.63 -6.07
C MET A 38 -7.85 -7.65 -5.02
N LEU A 39 -8.21 -7.43 -3.74
CA LEU A 39 -7.93 -8.39 -2.68
C LEU A 39 -8.66 -9.72 -2.91
N PHE A 40 -9.89 -9.67 -3.42
CA PHE A 40 -10.65 -10.86 -3.79
C PHE A 40 -9.97 -11.65 -4.91
N VAL A 41 -9.58 -11.00 -6.01
CA VAL A 41 -8.87 -11.64 -7.13
C VAL A 41 -7.51 -12.19 -6.68
N LEU A 42 -6.81 -11.49 -5.79
CA LEU A 42 -5.56 -11.97 -5.21
C LEU A 42 -5.80 -13.24 -4.38
N GLY A 43 -6.84 -13.25 -3.54
CA GLY A 43 -7.23 -14.43 -2.77
C GLY A 43 -7.56 -15.64 -3.65
N LEU A 44 -8.32 -15.43 -4.73
CA LEU A 44 -8.60 -16.49 -5.72
C LEU A 44 -7.31 -16.99 -6.39
N SER A 45 -6.42 -16.08 -6.78
CA SER A 45 -5.16 -16.43 -7.44
C SER A 45 -4.24 -17.27 -6.54
N VAL A 46 -4.22 -16.96 -5.24
CA VAL A 46 -3.46 -17.70 -4.23
C VAL A 46 -4.11 -19.07 -3.96
N GLY A 47 -5.44 -19.11 -3.82
CA GLY A 47 -6.20 -20.33 -3.53
C GLY A 47 -6.25 -21.33 -4.70
N TYR A 48 -6.21 -20.85 -5.94
CA TYR A 48 -6.14 -21.71 -7.12
C TYR A 48 -4.76 -22.33 -7.32
N ASN A 49 -3.69 -21.77 -6.74
CA ASN A 49 -2.34 -22.26 -6.95
C ASN A 49 -2.00 -23.43 -6.00
N PRO A 50 -1.96 -24.69 -6.48
CA PRO A 50 -1.78 -25.85 -5.61
C PRO A 50 -0.42 -25.89 -4.91
N LEU A 51 0.61 -25.24 -5.48
CA LEU A 51 1.93 -25.14 -4.86
C LEU A 51 1.88 -24.29 -3.60
N ILE A 52 1.10 -23.21 -3.63
CA ILE A 52 0.92 -22.32 -2.48
C ILE A 52 0.04 -23.04 -1.45
N VAL A 53 -1.12 -23.59 -1.86
CA VAL A 53 -2.04 -24.29 -0.95
C VAL A 53 -1.37 -25.45 -0.22
N LYS A 54 -0.59 -26.28 -0.93
CA LYS A 54 0.12 -27.42 -0.33
C LYS A 54 1.25 -27.00 0.62
N ASN A 55 1.81 -25.80 0.45
CA ASN A 55 2.90 -25.27 1.28
C ASN A 55 2.50 -24.01 2.05
N LEU A 56 1.20 -23.83 2.34
CA LEU A 56 0.66 -22.64 2.98
C LEU A 56 1.31 -22.36 4.34
N GLY A 57 1.67 -23.40 5.08
CA GLY A 57 2.38 -23.25 6.36
C GLY A 57 3.76 -22.61 6.19
N SER A 58 4.53 -23.02 5.18
CA SER A 58 5.87 -22.50 4.91
C SER A 58 5.81 -21.09 4.32
N PHE A 59 5.08 -20.91 3.21
CA PHE A 59 4.93 -19.60 2.56
C PHE A 59 4.19 -18.59 3.44
N GLY A 60 3.13 -19.03 4.14
CA GLY A 60 2.37 -18.20 5.06
C GLY A 60 3.18 -17.83 6.30
N GLY A 61 3.97 -18.76 6.86
CA GLY A 61 4.87 -18.46 7.97
C GLY A 61 5.95 -17.45 7.60
N GLN A 62 6.57 -17.61 6.42
CA GLN A 62 7.52 -16.64 5.88
C GLN A 62 6.86 -15.28 5.64
N ALA A 63 5.68 -15.26 5.02
CA ALA A 63 4.94 -14.02 4.77
C ALA A 63 4.54 -13.32 6.08
N LEU A 64 4.14 -14.08 7.10
CA LEU A 64 3.79 -13.55 8.42
C LEU A 64 5.02 -12.94 9.10
N LEU A 65 6.15 -13.67 9.13
CA LEU A 65 7.39 -13.17 9.71
C LEU A 65 7.84 -11.89 9.01
N LEU A 66 7.83 -11.87 7.67
CA LEU A 66 8.20 -10.70 6.87
C LEU A 66 7.26 -9.51 7.12
N SER A 67 5.95 -9.77 7.17
CA SER A 67 4.94 -8.73 7.42
C SER A 67 5.09 -8.13 8.80
N VAL A 68 5.26 -8.95 9.84
CA VAL A 68 5.45 -8.49 11.22
C VAL A 68 6.76 -7.72 11.34
N ALA A 69 7.87 -8.27 10.85
CA ALA A 69 9.17 -7.60 10.90
C ALA A 69 9.15 -6.25 10.14
N GLY A 70 8.52 -6.21 8.97
CA GLY A 70 8.38 -5.00 8.18
C GLY A 70 7.52 -3.93 8.85
N ILE A 71 6.38 -4.31 9.44
CA ILE A 71 5.50 -3.39 10.18
C ILE A 71 6.23 -2.88 11.42
N THR A 72 6.81 -3.77 12.23
CA THR A 72 7.55 -3.40 13.43
C THR A 72 8.73 -2.48 13.10
N GLY A 73 9.52 -2.79 12.09
CA GLY A 73 10.63 -1.96 11.64
C GLY A 73 10.16 -0.57 11.16
N SER A 74 9.09 -0.53 10.35
CA SER A 74 8.53 0.74 9.85
C SER A 74 7.99 1.61 10.99
N VAL A 75 7.29 1.03 11.96
CA VAL A 75 6.78 1.76 13.14
C VAL A 75 7.93 2.25 14.03
N LEU A 76 8.96 1.43 14.25
CA LEU A 76 10.14 1.83 15.04
C LEU A 76 10.89 3.00 14.39
N LEU A 77 11.12 2.95 13.08
CA LEU A 77 11.77 4.04 12.37
C LEU A 77 10.90 5.30 12.33
N ALA A 78 9.60 5.17 12.09
CA ALA A 78 8.67 6.31 12.14
C ALA A 78 8.67 6.96 13.54
N ARG A 79 8.71 6.16 14.61
CA ARG A 79 8.85 6.64 15.99
C ARG A 79 10.17 7.35 16.22
N LEU A 80 11.28 6.82 15.70
CA LEU A 80 12.60 7.43 15.84
C LEU A 80 12.65 8.79 15.12
N VAL A 81 12.15 8.86 13.89
CA VAL A 81 12.03 10.12 13.13
C VAL A 81 11.12 11.11 13.85
N TYR A 82 9.99 10.65 14.40
CA TYR A 82 9.12 11.51 15.21
C TYR A 82 9.83 12.04 16.45
N LEU A 83 10.59 11.21 17.16
CA LEU A 83 11.32 11.63 18.35
C LEU A 83 12.51 12.56 18.04
N TRP A 84 13.23 12.36 16.94
CA TRP A 84 14.32 13.24 16.55
C TRP A 84 13.83 14.57 15.98
N PHE A 85 12.80 14.53 15.11
CA PHE A 85 12.38 15.74 14.40
C PHE A 85 11.30 16.54 15.14
N PHE A 86 10.39 15.88 15.87
CA PHE A 86 9.26 16.54 16.54
C PHE A 86 9.42 16.68 18.06
N LYS A 87 10.33 15.93 18.72
CA LYS A 87 10.52 16.08 20.18
C LYS A 87 11.36 17.31 20.56
N GLU A 88 12.21 17.82 19.66
CA GLU A 88 13.01 19.03 19.89
C GLU A 88 12.26 20.35 19.60
N GLY A 89 11.07 20.29 19.00
CA GLY A 89 10.21 21.46 18.78
C GLY A 89 9.14 21.67 19.87
N GLY A 90 9.23 20.92 20.97
CA GLY A 90 8.24 20.90 22.06
C GLY A 90 8.73 21.55 23.36
N GLU A 91 9.74 22.42 23.32
CA GLU A 91 10.04 23.32 24.44
C GLU A 91 9.15 24.57 24.34
N LYS A 92 8.25 24.69 25.31
CA LYS A 92 7.72 25.99 25.75
C LYS A 92 8.79 26.71 26.54
#